data_AF-A0A7X6UTW5-F1
#
_entry.id   AF-A0A7X6UTW5-F1
#
_cell.length_a   1.000
_cell.length_b   1.000
_cell.length_c   1.000
_cell.angle_alpha   90.00
_cell.angle_beta   90.00
_cell.angle_gamma   90.00
#
_symmetry.space_group_name_H-M   'P 1'
#
loop_
_entity.id
_entity.type
_entity.pdbx_description
1 polymer ?
#
loop_
_entity_poly.entity_id
_entity_poly.type
_entity_poly.pdbx_seq_one_letter_code
_entity_poly.pdbx_strand_id
1 'polypeptide(L)'
;VGVLVAGSWWLQRQRHQASATQAAQEERTLALARGSELKVRLMGLTQISLESAAQLQTLEQQAITATQTLPSHEALLLELQEALANSQTSLNELDDQRALQQAALAAWDSAPTDPQQLAELEALFENAIVQDNLVEQSRTVLAEALTRVAAVQKRIRAEEARARQAAAAALQQQRAAEKERQAARQRAQEAERLQIQVVQGELDRLDAARAANAPLIARRQFAEAARALSALQPELTTPEAQAHYQALFDSYRILDKLKVFIVRSIRSAPYLQGWLLGEAWRDIIAADTSQGLTIALDSSGQLLMSWDQISIPYMLKITNHYLESARLAERERLEIMLGLALLCYESGQLKMAESLAAAAGQLSAAGQEEVQRLMPGLAPQP
;
A
#
# COMPACT_ATOMS: atom_id res chain seq x y z
N VAL A 1 19.43 -80.68 109.19
CA VAL A 1 18.53 -79.86 108.33
C VAL A 1 19.13 -78.49 107.95
N GLY A 2 19.94 -77.83 108.78
CA GLY A 2 20.51 -76.49 108.47
C GLY A 2 21.64 -76.39 107.43
N VAL A 3 22.39 -77.47 107.14
CA VAL A 3 23.54 -77.42 106.19
C VAL A 3 23.11 -77.54 104.72
N LEU A 4 21.93 -78.13 104.45
CA LEU A 4 21.40 -78.28 103.09
C LEU A 4 20.81 -76.97 102.52
N VAL A 5 20.38 -76.04 103.38
CA VAL A 5 19.73 -74.77 102.97
C VAL A 5 20.76 -73.68 102.59
N ALA A 6 21.95 -73.70 103.19
CA ALA A 6 23.02 -72.74 102.87
C ALA A 6 23.72 -73.07 101.52
N GLY A 7 23.89 -74.36 101.21
CA GLY A 7 24.44 -74.80 99.92
C GLY A 7 23.51 -74.51 98.74
N SER A 8 22.19 -74.62 98.91
CA SER A 8 21.21 -74.28 97.88
C SER A 8 21.17 -72.78 97.56
N TRP A 9 21.33 -71.90 98.56
CA TRP A 9 21.34 -70.44 98.36
C TRP A 9 22.58 -69.95 97.60
N TRP A 10 23.77 -70.51 97.90
CA TRP A 10 25.01 -70.19 97.18
C TRP A 10 24.99 -70.68 95.73
N LEU A 11 24.52 -71.91 95.48
CA LEU A 11 24.31 -72.45 94.13
C LEU A 11 23.25 -71.65 93.34
N GLN A 12 22.18 -71.19 93.99
CA GLN A 12 21.15 -70.37 93.36
C GLN A 12 21.67 -68.96 93.02
N ARG A 13 22.49 -68.35 93.90
CA ARG A 13 23.16 -67.07 93.62
C ARG A 13 24.19 -67.18 92.49
N GLN A 14 24.97 -68.26 92.44
CA GLN A 14 25.88 -68.52 91.32
C GLN A 14 25.12 -68.79 90.02
N ARG A 15 23.98 -69.52 90.05
CA ARG A 15 23.12 -69.70 88.87
C ARG A 15 22.50 -68.39 88.40
N HIS A 16 22.05 -67.52 89.31
CA HIS A 16 21.54 -66.19 88.95
C HIS A 16 22.64 -65.26 88.42
N GLN A 17 23.85 -65.32 88.97
CA GLN A 17 25.00 -64.57 88.45
C GLN A 17 25.41 -65.10 87.07
N ALA A 18 25.48 -66.42 86.88
CA ALA A 18 25.77 -67.06 85.60
C ALA A 18 24.70 -66.76 84.55
N SER A 19 23.41 -66.80 84.93
CA SER A 19 22.30 -66.45 84.04
C SER A 19 22.28 -64.96 83.70
N ALA A 20 22.64 -64.08 84.65
CA ALA A 20 22.74 -62.64 84.41
C ALA A 20 23.95 -62.29 83.51
N THR A 21 25.08 -62.97 83.67
CA THR A 21 26.24 -62.82 82.77
C THR A 21 25.95 -63.38 81.38
N GLN A 22 25.20 -64.49 81.29
CA GLN A 22 24.81 -65.09 80.02
C GLN A 22 23.78 -64.21 79.29
N ALA A 23 22.78 -63.68 80.00
CA ALA A 23 21.83 -62.70 79.44
C ALA A 23 22.53 -61.41 78.99
N ALA A 24 23.50 -60.90 79.76
CA ALA A 24 24.29 -59.72 79.37
C ALA A 24 25.23 -60.00 78.18
N GLN A 25 25.72 -61.23 78.02
CA GLN A 25 26.47 -61.63 76.83
C GLN A 25 25.56 -61.76 75.61
N GLU A 26 24.36 -62.33 75.76
CA GLU A 26 23.35 -62.43 74.70
C GLU A 26 22.91 -61.03 74.23
N GLU A 27 22.60 -60.11 75.15
CA GLU A 27 22.29 -58.71 74.84
C GLU A 27 23.43 -58.00 74.10
N ARG A 28 24.69 -58.21 74.51
CA ARG A 28 25.85 -57.66 73.80
C ARG A 28 25.99 -58.22 72.38
N THR A 29 25.81 -59.53 72.20
CA THR A 29 25.89 -60.14 70.86
C THR A 29 24.77 -59.65 69.94
N LEU A 30 23.57 -59.42 70.49
CA LEU A 30 22.42 -58.93 69.74
C LEU A 30 22.58 -57.44 69.38
N ALA A 31 23.10 -56.62 70.30
CA ALA A 31 23.46 -55.23 70.04
C ALA A 31 24.54 -55.10 68.96
N LEU A 32 25.58 -55.94 69.01
CA LEU A 32 26.64 -56.00 67.99
C LEU A 32 26.08 -56.37 66.62
N ALA A 33 25.22 -57.39 66.54
CA ALA A 33 24.59 -57.80 65.29
C ALA A 33 23.72 -56.68 64.70
N ARG A 34 22.87 -56.06 65.54
CA ARG A 34 21.96 -54.98 65.14
C ARG A 34 22.70 -53.72 64.69
N GLY A 35 23.72 -53.28 65.43
CA GLY A 35 24.52 -52.12 65.04
C GLY A 35 25.38 -52.38 63.79
N SER A 36 25.88 -53.60 63.59
CA SER A 36 26.59 -53.98 62.36
C SER A 36 25.66 -53.97 61.14
N GLU A 37 24.42 -54.45 61.29
CA GLU A 37 23.40 -54.38 60.22
C GLU A 37 23.02 -52.94 59.89
N LEU A 38 22.77 -52.11 60.92
CA LEU A 38 22.46 -50.69 60.75
C LEU A 38 23.60 -49.94 60.05
N LYS A 39 24.86 -50.22 60.41
CA LYS A 39 26.04 -49.65 59.74
C LYS A 39 26.03 -49.95 58.24
N VAL A 40 25.82 -51.20 57.84
CA VAL A 40 25.78 -51.59 56.42
C VAL A 40 24.64 -50.89 55.69
N ARG A 41 23.45 -50.82 56.30
CA ARG A 41 22.29 -50.14 55.69
C ARG A 41 22.50 -48.63 55.56
N LEU A 42 23.09 -48.00 56.59
CA LEU A 42 23.36 -46.57 56.61
C LEU A 42 24.41 -46.21 55.55
N MET A 43 25.48 -47.01 55.40
CA MET A 43 26.43 -46.87 54.29
C MET A 43 25.77 -47.03 52.91
N GLY A 44 24.83 -47.96 52.76
CA GLY A 44 24.05 -48.14 51.54
C GLY A 44 23.18 -46.92 51.20
N LEU A 45 22.48 -46.36 52.18
CA LEU A 45 21.70 -45.13 52.03
C LEU A 45 22.59 -43.93 51.69
N THR A 46 23.78 -43.81 52.29
CA THR A 46 24.72 -42.74 51.96
C THR A 46 25.16 -42.80 50.49
N GLN A 47 25.34 -43.99 49.94
CA GLN A 47 25.70 -44.16 48.52
C GLN A 47 24.55 -43.77 47.59
N ILE A 48 23.32 -44.18 47.92
CA ILE A 48 22.12 -43.82 47.15
C ILE A 48 21.92 -42.30 47.18
N SER A 49 22.04 -41.67 48.35
CA SER A 49 21.84 -40.23 48.49
C SER A 49 22.94 -39.41 47.79
N LEU A 50 24.16 -39.94 47.67
CA LEU A 50 25.23 -39.34 46.85
C LEU A 50 24.85 -39.26 45.36
N GLU A 51 24.26 -40.34 44.83
CA GLU A 51 23.80 -40.38 43.44
C GLU A 51 22.61 -39.43 43.22
N SER A 52 21.65 -39.43 44.14
CA SER A 52 20.50 -38.51 44.11
C SER A 52 20.93 -37.04 44.21
N ALA A 53 21.91 -36.72 45.07
CA ALA A 53 22.46 -35.38 45.21
C ALA A 53 23.20 -34.91 43.95
N ALA A 54 24.00 -35.77 43.31
CA ALA A 54 24.70 -35.43 42.07
C ALA A 54 23.72 -35.14 40.92
N GLN A 55 22.62 -35.89 40.84
CA GLN A 55 21.56 -35.65 39.88
C GLN A 55 20.81 -34.35 40.19
N LEU A 56 20.51 -34.07 41.46
CA LEU A 56 19.87 -32.83 41.89
C LEU A 56 20.74 -31.61 41.53
N GLN A 57 22.05 -31.65 41.83
CA GLN A 57 23.00 -30.59 41.45
C GLN A 57 23.04 -30.35 39.93
N THR A 58 22.92 -31.40 39.13
CA THR A 58 22.85 -31.26 37.67
C THR A 58 21.59 -30.50 37.24
N LEU A 59 20.45 -30.78 37.87
CA LEU A 59 19.20 -30.05 37.63
C LEU A 59 19.28 -28.60 38.12
N GLU A 60 19.96 -28.32 39.23
CA GLU A 60 20.18 -26.94 39.70
C GLU A 60 20.93 -26.10 38.68
N GLN A 61 21.99 -26.63 38.08
CA GLN A 61 22.74 -25.93 37.04
C GLN A 61 21.86 -25.65 35.80
N GLN A 62 21.02 -26.60 35.43
CA GLN A 62 20.05 -26.42 34.34
C GLN A 62 19.02 -25.34 34.69
N ALA A 63 18.52 -25.32 35.93
CA ALA A 63 17.56 -24.34 36.42
C ALA A 63 18.15 -22.92 36.51
N ILE A 64 19.40 -22.78 36.96
CA ILE A 64 20.11 -21.50 36.94
C ILE A 64 20.26 -20.97 35.51
N THR A 65 20.60 -21.84 34.56
CA THR A 65 20.70 -21.44 33.15
C THR A 65 19.33 -21.05 32.59
N ALA A 66 18.29 -21.79 32.98
CA ALA A 66 16.92 -21.54 32.55
C ALA A 66 16.37 -20.21 33.09
N THR A 67 16.63 -19.84 34.36
CA THR A 67 16.19 -18.55 34.94
C THR A 67 16.82 -17.35 34.23
N GLN A 68 18.05 -17.46 33.75
CA GLN A 68 18.73 -16.39 33.00
C GLN A 68 18.19 -16.22 31.58
N THR A 69 17.61 -17.27 31.00
CA THR A 69 17.16 -17.31 29.60
C THR A 69 15.65 -17.26 29.44
N LEU A 70 14.88 -17.35 30.54
CA LEU A 70 13.43 -17.28 30.53
C LEU A 70 12.98 -15.83 30.29
N PRO A 71 12.31 -15.51 29.18
CA PRO A 71 11.76 -14.18 28.97
C PRO A 71 10.53 -14.00 29.87
N SER A 72 10.52 -12.94 30.69
CA SER A 72 9.36 -12.28 31.33
C SER A 72 8.10 -13.13 31.54
N HIS A 73 8.24 -14.32 32.12
CA HIS A 73 7.16 -15.20 32.52
C HIS A 73 7.20 -15.34 34.04
N GLU A 74 6.82 -14.27 34.73
CA GLU A 74 7.04 -14.07 36.17
C GLU A 74 6.61 -15.27 37.02
N ALA A 75 5.47 -15.88 36.72
CA ALA A 75 4.98 -17.05 37.45
C ALA A 75 5.88 -18.29 37.35
N LEU A 76 6.43 -18.57 36.17
CA LEU A 76 7.33 -19.73 35.95
C LEU A 76 8.74 -19.46 36.46
N LEU A 77 9.18 -18.19 36.40
CA LEU A 77 10.43 -17.77 36.98
C LEU A 77 10.40 -17.91 38.50
N LEU A 78 9.31 -17.48 39.14
CA LEU A 78 9.09 -17.64 40.57
C LEU A 78 9.06 -19.11 40.98
N GLU A 79 8.29 -19.93 40.26
CA GLU A 79 8.19 -21.38 40.51
C GLU A 79 9.56 -22.08 40.40
N LEU A 80 10.36 -21.75 39.39
CA LEU A 80 11.70 -22.32 39.21
C LEU A 80 12.68 -21.83 40.29
N GLN A 81 12.55 -20.58 40.73
CA GLN A 81 13.37 -20.02 41.82
C GLN A 81 13.02 -20.66 43.17
N GLU A 82 11.74 -20.89 43.46
CA GLU A 82 11.30 -21.60 44.66
C GLU A 82 11.77 -23.06 44.67
N ALA A 83 11.65 -23.76 43.54
CA ALA A 83 12.16 -25.12 43.40
C ALA A 83 13.69 -25.20 43.58
N LEU A 84 14.43 -24.22 43.06
CA LEU A 84 15.88 -24.10 43.22
C LEU A 84 16.29 -23.79 44.67
N ALA A 85 15.54 -22.93 45.36
CA ALA A 85 15.80 -22.64 46.76
C ALA A 85 15.57 -23.88 47.64
N ASN A 86 14.47 -24.60 47.39
CA ASN A 86 14.16 -25.83 48.11
C ASN A 86 15.20 -26.94 47.87
N SER A 87 15.69 -27.09 46.63
CA SER A 87 16.74 -28.07 46.33
C SER A 87 18.07 -27.74 47.03
N GLN A 88 18.44 -26.46 47.09
CA GLN A 88 19.63 -26.01 47.81
C GLN A 88 19.53 -26.31 49.30
N THR A 89 18.36 -26.07 49.90
CA THR A 89 18.10 -26.45 51.29
C THR A 89 18.23 -27.96 51.49
N SER A 90 17.63 -28.79 50.63
CA SER A 90 17.75 -30.26 50.73
C SER A 90 19.19 -30.76 50.58
N LEU A 91 19.99 -30.15 49.71
CA LEU A 91 21.40 -30.52 49.55
C LEU A 91 22.24 -30.17 50.78
N ASN A 92 22.02 -28.99 51.36
CA ASN A 92 22.71 -28.55 52.58
C ASN A 92 22.35 -29.46 53.77
N GLU A 93 21.06 -29.77 53.95
CA GLU A 93 20.60 -30.68 55.00
C GLU A 93 21.17 -32.09 54.83
N LEU A 94 21.29 -32.58 53.59
CA LEU A 94 21.92 -33.87 53.29
C LEU A 94 23.43 -33.87 53.59
N ASP A 95 24.14 -32.76 53.31
CA ASP A 95 25.56 -32.60 53.66
C ASP A 95 25.77 -32.62 55.18
N ASP A 96 24.97 -31.85 55.93
CA ASP A 96 25.00 -31.83 57.39
C ASP A 96 24.70 -33.22 57.98
N GLN A 97 23.71 -33.91 57.41
CA GLN A 97 23.36 -35.24 57.86
C GLN A 97 24.46 -36.27 57.58
N ARG A 98 25.14 -36.17 56.42
CA ARG A 98 26.28 -37.05 56.10
C ARG A 98 27.43 -36.85 57.08
N ALA A 99 27.69 -35.63 57.52
CA ALA A 99 28.70 -35.36 58.54
C ALA A 99 28.35 -36.04 59.88
N LEU A 100 27.07 -35.97 60.30
CA LEU A 100 26.58 -36.65 61.51
C LEU A 100 26.66 -38.18 61.39
N GLN A 101 26.29 -38.73 60.23
CA GLN A 101 26.40 -40.16 59.93
C GLN A 101 27.85 -40.66 60.04
N GLN A 102 28.80 -39.93 59.45
CA GLN A 102 30.22 -40.29 59.52
C GLN A 102 30.76 -40.27 60.95
N ALA A 103 30.36 -39.26 61.74
CA ALA A 103 30.75 -39.15 63.14
C ALA A 103 30.21 -40.32 63.99
N ALA A 104 28.93 -40.67 63.82
CA ALA A 104 28.30 -41.76 64.56
C ALA A 104 28.84 -43.14 64.16
N LEU A 105 29.14 -43.35 62.87
CA LEU A 105 29.81 -44.57 62.41
C LEU A 105 31.20 -44.73 63.03
N ALA A 106 31.98 -43.65 63.12
CA ALA A 106 33.28 -43.65 63.77
C ALA A 106 33.19 -43.89 65.28
N ALA A 107 32.19 -43.31 65.95
CA ALA A 107 31.94 -43.52 67.36
C ALA A 107 31.52 -44.97 67.67
N TRP A 108 30.66 -45.57 66.86
CA TRP A 108 30.29 -46.98 66.94
C TRP A 108 31.49 -47.92 66.78
N ASP A 109 32.37 -47.65 65.80
CA ASP A 109 33.59 -48.45 65.58
C ASP A 109 34.55 -48.41 66.78
N SER A 110 34.50 -47.34 67.57
CA SER A 110 35.28 -47.19 68.80
C SER A 110 34.66 -47.89 70.03
N ALA A 111 33.34 -48.04 70.08
CA ALA A 111 32.61 -48.59 71.23
C ALA A 111 31.33 -49.37 70.83
N PRO A 112 31.45 -50.53 70.14
CA PRO A 112 30.34 -51.21 69.45
C PRO A 112 29.36 -51.98 70.35
N THR A 113 29.38 -51.73 71.66
CA THR A 113 28.46 -52.33 72.64
C THR A 113 27.81 -51.30 73.55
N ASP A 114 28.00 -50.00 73.27
CA ASP A 114 27.36 -48.92 74.02
C ASP A 114 25.90 -48.73 73.56
N PRO A 115 24.90 -48.89 74.45
CA PRO A 115 23.49 -48.70 74.12
C PRO A 115 23.17 -47.29 73.58
N GLN A 116 23.91 -46.26 74.00
CA GLN A 116 23.70 -44.89 73.51
C GLN A 116 24.11 -44.76 72.04
N GLN A 117 25.23 -45.36 71.66
CA GLN A 117 25.73 -45.37 70.28
C GLN A 117 24.79 -46.12 69.33
N LEU A 118 24.20 -47.24 69.80
CA LEU A 118 23.21 -47.98 69.02
C LEU A 118 21.93 -47.17 68.77
N ALA A 119 21.42 -46.47 69.80
CA ALA A 119 20.25 -45.61 69.68
C ALA A 119 20.49 -44.41 68.75
N GLU A 120 21.71 -43.86 68.76
CA GLU A 120 22.11 -42.76 67.87
C GLU A 120 22.18 -43.21 66.41
N LEU A 121 22.72 -44.42 66.13
CA LEU A 121 22.70 -45.01 64.79
C LEU A 121 21.27 -45.25 64.27
N GLU A 122 20.35 -45.69 65.12
CA GLU A 122 18.94 -45.90 64.76
C GLU A 122 18.25 -44.59 64.41
N ALA A 123 18.43 -43.55 65.23
CA ALA A 123 17.87 -42.23 64.98
C ALA A 123 18.42 -41.62 63.68
N LEU A 124 19.72 -41.77 63.42
CA LEU A 124 20.36 -41.28 62.19
C LEU A 124 19.91 -42.05 60.95
N PHE A 125 19.66 -43.36 61.06
CA PHE A 125 19.12 -44.17 59.97
C PHE A 125 17.72 -43.72 59.56
N GLU A 126 16.81 -43.52 60.51
CA GLU A 126 15.46 -43.00 60.24
C GLU A 126 15.50 -41.59 59.62
N ASN A 127 16.37 -40.72 60.15
CA ASN A 127 16.57 -39.39 59.57
C ASN A 127 17.15 -39.47 58.13
N ALA A 128 17.98 -40.48 57.82
CA ALA A 128 18.57 -40.66 56.49
C ALA A 128 17.53 -41.01 55.44
N ILE A 129 16.55 -41.82 55.83
CA ILE A 129 15.41 -42.14 54.98
C ILE A 129 14.59 -40.87 54.70
N VAL A 130 14.35 -40.05 55.73
CA VAL A 130 13.58 -38.79 55.55
C VAL A 130 14.30 -37.84 54.60
N GLN A 131 15.61 -37.63 54.79
CA GLN A 131 16.39 -36.71 53.96
C GLN A 131 16.57 -37.20 52.52
N ASP A 132 16.81 -38.49 52.31
CA ASP A 132 16.86 -39.07 50.96
C ASP A 132 15.52 -38.86 50.22
N ASN A 133 14.40 -39.06 50.92
CA ASN A 133 13.08 -38.76 50.36
C ASN A 133 12.89 -37.28 50.02
N LEU A 134 13.40 -36.35 50.84
CA LEU A 134 13.35 -34.91 50.57
C LEU A 134 14.17 -34.54 49.33
N VAL A 135 15.36 -35.13 49.18
CA VAL A 135 16.23 -34.92 48.00
C VAL A 135 15.55 -35.43 46.73
N GLU A 136 14.92 -36.62 46.80
CA GLU A 136 14.16 -37.19 45.69
C GLU A 136 12.91 -36.34 45.32
N GLN A 137 12.21 -35.81 46.32
CA GLN A 137 11.11 -34.87 46.10
C GLN A 137 11.59 -33.58 45.44
N SER A 138 12.65 -32.97 45.96
CA SER A 138 13.28 -31.77 45.38
C SER A 138 13.75 -32.02 43.94
N ARG A 139 14.31 -33.19 43.65
CA ARG A 139 14.70 -33.61 42.28
C ARG A 139 13.50 -33.66 41.35
N THR A 140 12.40 -34.26 41.81
CA THR A 140 11.17 -34.39 41.02
C THR A 140 10.55 -33.02 40.72
N VAL A 141 10.41 -32.17 41.74
CA VAL A 141 9.84 -30.82 41.60
C VAL A 141 10.67 -29.97 40.64
N LEU A 142 12.01 -30.00 40.78
CA LEU A 142 12.90 -29.21 39.93
C LEU A 142 12.89 -29.70 38.47
N ALA A 143 12.84 -31.02 38.24
CA ALA A 143 12.75 -31.60 36.91
C ALA A 143 11.43 -31.25 36.20
N GLU A 144 10.32 -31.26 36.94
CA GLU A 144 9.02 -30.84 36.41
C GLU A 144 8.98 -29.36 36.04
N ALA A 145 9.52 -28.50 36.91
CA ALA A 145 9.60 -27.05 36.66
C ALA A 145 10.44 -26.76 35.40
N LEU A 146 11.58 -27.43 35.23
CA LEU A 146 12.42 -27.35 34.04
C LEU A 146 11.69 -27.80 32.77
N THR A 147 10.89 -28.86 32.86
CA THR A 147 10.09 -29.36 31.74
C THR A 147 9.03 -28.34 31.31
N ARG A 148 8.34 -27.72 32.28
CA ARG A 148 7.36 -26.65 32.02
C ARG A 148 8.01 -25.44 31.35
N VAL A 149 9.18 -25.03 31.84
CA VAL A 149 9.98 -23.94 31.27
C VAL A 149 10.36 -24.22 29.81
N ALA A 150 10.88 -25.41 29.51
CA ALA A 150 11.25 -25.79 28.15
C ALA A 150 10.06 -25.77 27.17
N ALA A 151 8.88 -26.20 27.65
CA ALA A 151 7.66 -26.18 26.85
C ALA A 151 7.22 -24.74 26.51
N VAL A 152 7.31 -23.81 27.46
CA VAL A 152 6.96 -22.40 27.24
C VAL A 152 7.95 -21.71 26.31
N GLN A 153 9.26 -21.90 26.51
CA GLN A 153 10.27 -21.35 25.59
C GLN A 153 10.06 -21.82 24.14
N LYS A 154 9.69 -23.10 23.96
CA LYS A 154 9.37 -23.64 22.62
C LYS A 154 8.16 -22.95 22.00
N ARG A 155 7.12 -22.64 22.77
CA ARG A 155 5.93 -21.92 22.29
C ARG A 155 6.27 -20.48 21.88
N ILE A 156 6.98 -19.75 22.73
CA ILE A 156 7.40 -18.37 22.45
C ILE A 156 8.19 -18.30 21.14
N ARG A 157 9.19 -19.18 20.98
CA ARG A 157 10.00 -19.24 19.73
C ARG A 157 9.15 -19.54 18.50
N ALA A 158 8.15 -20.41 18.61
CA ALA A 158 7.26 -20.73 17.51
C ALA A 158 6.35 -19.55 17.13
N GLU A 159 5.85 -18.82 18.12
CA GLU A 159 5.04 -17.61 17.92
C GLU A 159 5.85 -16.48 17.29
N GLU A 160 7.06 -16.23 17.78
CA GLU A 160 7.99 -15.25 17.19
C GLU A 160 8.33 -15.58 15.74
N ALA A 161 8.59 -16.86 15.44
CA ALA A 161 8.87 -17.32 14.08
C ALA A 161 7.66 -17.08 13.15
N ARG A 162 6.45 -17.39 13.62
CA ARG A 162 5.20 -17.12 12.88
C ARG A 162 4.99 -15.63 12.65
N ALA A 163 5.20 -14.80 13.68
CA ALA A 163 5.07 -13.35 13.58
C ALA A 163 6.07 -12.75 12.57
N ARG A 164 7.33 -13.22 12.59
CA ARG A 164 8.35 -12.79 11.61
C ARG A 164 7.98 -13.18 10.18
N GLN A 165 7.49 -14.40 9.97
CA GLN A 165 7.04 -14.84 8.64
C GLN A 165 5.85 -14.02 8.14
N ALA A 166 4.85 -13.77 9.00
CA ALA A 166 3.70 -12.94 8.64
C ALA A 166 4.12 -11.50 8.30
N ALA A 167 5.03 -10.89 9.07
CA ALA A 167 5.55 -9.56 8.81
C ALA A 167 6.32 -9.49 7.47
N ALA A 168 7.14 -10.51 7.16
CA ALA A 168 7.86 -10.58 5.90
C ALA A 168 6.92 -10.71 4.70
N ALA A 169 5.88 -11.56 4.81
CA ALA A 169 4.86 -11.73 3.77
C ALA A 169 4.06 -10.43 3.54
N ALA A 170 3.65 -9.75 4.61
CA ALA A 170 2.95 -8.47 4.52
C ALA A 170 3.80 -7.40 3.83
N LEU A 171 5.10 -7.31 4.15
CA LEU A 171 6.02 -6.37 3.51
C LEU A 171 6.20 -6.67 2.01
N GLN A 172 6.28 -7.94 1.62
CA GLN A 172 6.34 -8.32 0.20
C GLN A 172 5.06 -7.95 -0.55
N GLN A 173 3.88 -8.19 0.04
CA GLN A 173 2.60 -7.81 -0.56
C GLN A 173 2.49 -6.29 -0.74
N GLN A 174 2.91 -5.49 0.26
CA GLN A 174 2.91 -4.03 0.14
C GLN A 174 3.82 -3.55 -1.00
N ARG A 175 5.03 -4.11 -1.11
CA ARG A 175 5.97 -3.77 -2.20
C ARG A 175 5.43 -4.16 -3.58
N ALA A 176 4.77 -5.31 -3.69
CA ALA A 176 4.14 -5.73 -4.94
C ALA A 176 2.99 -4.77 -5.34
N ALA A 177 2.11 -4.45 -4.40
CA ALA A 177 1.00 -3.52 -4.62
C ALA A 177 1.48 -2.10 -4.96
N GLU A 178 2.56 -1.62 -4.33
CA GLU A 178 3.13 -0.31 -4.65
C GLU A 178 3.75 -0.27 -6.05
N LYS A 179 4.49 -1.31 -6.46
CA LYS A 179 5.03 -1.44 -7.82
C LYS A 179 3.92 -1.46 -8.87
N GLU A 180 2.84 -2.19 -8.61
CA GLU A 180 1.69 -2.25 -9.52
C GLU A 180 1.01 -0.87 -9.65
N ARG A 181 0.82 -0.16 -8.53
CA ARG A 181 0.30 1.22 -8.54
C ARG A 181 1.21 2.18 -9.30
N GLN A 182 2.52 2.08 -9.13
CA GLN A 182 3.47 2.92 -9.86
C GLN A 182 3.43 2.62 -11.37
N ALA A 183 3.41 1.34 -11.76
CA ALA A 183 3.29 0.95 -13.16
C ALA A 183 1.97 1.41 -13.79
N ALA A 184 0.85 1.32 -13.06
CA ALA A 184 -0.45 1.81 -13.53
C ALA A 184 -0.44 3.34 -13.72
N ARG A 185 0.17 4.10 -12.79
CA ARG A 185 0.33 5.56 -12.92
C ARG A 185 1.20 5.95 -14.12
N GLN A 186 2.31 5.25 -14.34
CA GLN A 186 3.19 5.50 -15.49
C GLN A 186 2.44 5.25 -16.81
N ARG A 187 1.73 4.12 -16.93
CA ARG A 187 0.92 3.83 -18.12
C ARG A 187 -0.17 4.86 -18.37
N ALA A 188 -0.85 5.34 -17.32
CA ALA A 188 -1.86 6.38 -17.46
C ALA A 188 -1.24 7.71 -17.94
N GLN A 189 -0.10 8.11 -17.39
CA GLN A 189 0.61 9.31 -17.83
C GLN A 189 1.13 9.21 -19.26
N GLU A 190 1.62 8.04 -19.67
CA GLU A 190 2.04 7.79 -21.06
C GLU A 190 0.85 7.84 -22.03
N ALA A 191 -0.28 7.23 -21.66
CA ALA A 191 -1.51 7.28 -22.46
C ALA A 191 -2.03 8.71 -22.63
N GLU A 192 -2.04 9.51 -21.55
CA GLU A 192 -2.43 10.92 -21.58
C GLU A 192 -1.50 11.74 -22.50
N ARG A 193 -0.18 11.53 -22.41
CA ARG A 193 0.79 12.18 -23.30
C ARG A 193 0.57 11.83 -24.76
N LEU A 194 0.34 10.55 -25.05
CA LEU A 194 0.06 10.10 -26.42
C LEU A 194 -1.25 10.70 -26.93
N GLN A 195 -2.29 10.78 -26.09
CA GLN A 195 -3.56 11.41 -26.47
C GLN A 195 -3.37 12.89 -26.83
N ILE A 196 -2.64 13.66 -26.02
CA ILE A 196 -2.34 15.07 -26.32
C ILE A 196 -1.59 15.19 -27.65
N GLN A 197 -0.62 14.31 -27.91
CA GLN A 197 0.12 14.32 -29.18
C GLN A 197 -0.76 13.99 -30.39
N VAL A 198 -1.69 13.03 -30.26
CA VAL A 198 -2.63 12.69 -31.32
C VAL A 198 -3.57 13.87 -31.61
N VAL A 199 -4.13 14.50 -30.57
CA VAL A 199 -4.99 15.67 -30.72
C VAL A 199 -4.22 16.80 -31.41
N GLN A 200 -3.01 17.13 -30.95
CA GLN A 200 -2.21 18.18 -31.55
C GLN A 200 -1.86 17.87 -33.01
N GLY A 201 -1.47 16.63 -33.32
CA GLY A 201 -1.17 16.23 -34.70
C GLY A 201 -2.38 16.26 -35.63
N GLU A 202 -3.59 16.04 -35.12
CA GLU A 202 -4.83 16.25 -35.89
C GLU A 202 -5.13 17.73 -36.12
N LEU A 203 -4.94 18.59 -35.10
CA LEU A 203 -5.12 20.04 -35.23
C LEU A 203 -4.10 20.66 -36.19
N ASP A 204 -2.82 20.27 -36.12
CA ASP A 204 -1.77 20.75 -37.02
C ASP A 204 -2.06 20.37 -38.48
N ARG A 205 -2.65 19.20 -38.72
CA ARG A 205 -3.11 18.79 -40.07
C ARG A 205 -4.23 19.70 -40.58
N LEU A 206 -5.17 20.10 -39.72
CA LEU A 206 -6.23 21.05 -40.08
C LEU A 206 -5.66 22.43 -40.39
N ASP A 207 -4.69 22.91 -39.61
CA ASP A 207 -4.01 24.18 -39.87
C ASP A 207 -3.23 24.15 -41.18
N ALA A 208 -2.52 23.06 -41.48
CA ALA A 208 -1.86 22.87 -42.75
C ALA A 208 -2.84 22.88 -43.93
N ALA A 209 -4.01 22.25 -43.77
CA ALA A 209 -5.07 22.26 -44.77
C ALA A 209 -5.67 23.66 -44.97
N ARG A 210 -5.87 24.40 -43.87
CA ARG A 210 -6.30 25.81 -43.92
C ARG A 210 -5.29 26.66 -44.69
N ALA A 211 -4.00 26.50 -44.41
CA ALA A 211 -2.93 27.19 -45.12
C ALA A 211 -2.89 26.81 -46.61
N ALA A 212 -3.07 25.53 -46.95
CA ALA A 212 -3.16 25.07 -48.34
C ALA A 212 -4.39 25.65 -49.08
N ASN A 213 -5.49 25.90 -48.36
CA ASN A 213 -6.69 26.54 -48.89
C ASN A 213 -6.59 28.07 -48.98
N ALA A 214 -5.60 28.72 -48.36
CA ALA A 214 -5.47 30.18 -48.35
C ALA A 214 -5.51 30.83 -49.75
N PRO A 215 -4.88 30.27 -50.81
CA PRO A 215 -5.03 30.80 -52.17
C PRO A 215 -6.46 30.73 -52.71
N LEU A 216 -7.23 29.68 -52.39
CA LEU A 216 -8.63 29.56 -52.79
C LEU A 216 -9.48 30.61 -52.07
N ILE A 217 -9.23 30.84 -50.78
CA ILE A 217 -9.90 31.89 -50.00
C ILE A 217 -9.57 33.28 -50.56
N ALA A 218 -8.31 33.55 -50.88
CA ALA A 218 -7.89 34.78 -51.53
C ALA A 218 -8.55 34.98 -52.90
N ARG A 219 -8.87 33.91 -53.64
CA ARG A 219 -9.62 33.98 -54.91
C ARG A 219 -11.13 33.95 -54.72
N ARG A 220 -11.61 33.93 -53.48
CA ARG A 220 -13.03 33.73 -53.10
C ARG A 220 -13.64 32.49 -53.74
N GLN A 221 -12.87 31.42 -53.87
CA GLN A 221 -13.30 30.09 -54.32
C GLN A 221 -13.72 29.23 -53.11
N PHE A 222 -14.71 29.72 -52.36
CA PHE A 222 -15.07 29.16 -51.05
C PHE A 222 -15.66 27.74 -51.14
N ALA A 223 -16.51 27.45 -52.13
CA ALA A 223 -17.00 26.09 -52.39
C ALA A 223 -15.88 25.09 -52.72
N GLU A 224 -14.82 25.54 -53.41
CA GLU A 224 -13.65 24.70 -53.70
C GLU A 224 -12.84 24.44 -52.42
N ALA A 225 -12.63 25.46 -51.59
CA ALA A 225 -11.94 25.31 -50.30
C ALA A 225 -12.69 24.35 -49.35
N ALA A 226 -14.03 24.44 -49.28
CA ALA A 226 -14.84 23.50 -48.50
C ALA A 226 -14.73 22.06 -49.01
N ARG A 227 -14.75 21.86 -50.34
CA ARG A 227 -14.55 20.53 -50.94
C ARG A 227 -13.15 19.97 -50.69
N ALA A 228 -12.11 20.80 -50.82
CA ALA A 228 -10.74 20.39 -50.53
C ALA A 228 -10.58 19.95 -49.07
N LEU A 229 -11.23 20.66 -48.14
CA LEU A 229 -11.21 20.31 -46.71
C LEU A 229 -11.94 18.99 -46.43
N SER A 230 -13.02 18.67 -47.17
CA SER A 230 -13.83 17.46 -46.91
C SER A 230 -13.07 16.14 -47.03
N ALA A 231 -11.94 16.12 -47.73
CA ALA A 231 -11.08 14.94 -47.84
C ALA A 231 -10.45 14.54 -46.49
N LEU A 232 -10.32 15.48 -45.54
CA LEU A 232 -9.70 15.24 -44.23
C LEU A 232 -10.67 14.71 -43.18
N GLN A 233 -11.99 14.90 -43.37
CA GLN A 233 -13.00 14.46 -42.41
C GLN A 233 -12.87 12.99 -41.97
N PRO A 234 -12.67 12.00 -42.85
CA PRO A 234 -12.55 10.60 -42.44
C PRO A 234 -11.25 10.28 -41.67
N GLU A 235 -10.25 11.17 -41.69
CA GLU A 235 -8.96 10.96 -41.03
C GLU A 235 -8.91 11.47 -39.59
N LEU A 236 -9.94 12.19 -39.14
CA LEU A 236 -10.00 12.82 -37.82
C LEU A 236 -10.73 11.91 -36.83
N THR A 237 -10.01 11.50 -35.78
CA THR A 237 -10.51 10.55 -34.79
C THR A 237 -10.86 11.19 -33.46
N THR A 238 -10.29 12.36 -33.16
CA THR A 238 -10.50 13.06 -31.89
C THR A 238 -11.70 14.01 -31.97
N PRO A 239 -12.50 14.15 -30.88
CA PRO A 239 -13.65 15.03 -30.87
C PRO A 239 -13.25 16.51 -31.00
N GLU A 240 -12.08 16.90 -30.47
CA GLU A 240 -11.53 18.25 -30.58
C GLU A 240 -11.24 18.60 -32.05
N ALA A 241 -10.56 17.71 -32.78
CA ALA A 241 -10.26 17.96 -34.19
C ALA A 241 -11.52 17.91 -35.07
N GLN A 242 -12.48 17.04 -34.77
CA GLN A 242 -13.77 16.99 -35.48
C GLN A 242 -14.57 18.30 -35.29
N ALA A 243 -14.58 18.86 -34.08
CA ALA A 243 -15.22 20.14 -33.82
C ALA A 243 -14.51 21.30 -34.56
N HIS A 244 -13.18 21.32 -34.56
CA HIS A 244 -12.39 22.32 -35.27
C HIS A 244 -12.60 22.24 -36.79
N TYR A 245 -12.57 21.02 -37.34
CA TYR A 245 -12.91 20.76 -38.74
C TYR A 245 -14.29 21.28 -39.10
N GLN A 246 -15.30 20.99 -38.28
CA GLN A 246 -16.68 21.40 -38.55
C GLN A 246 -16.82 22.92 -38.57
N ALA A 247 -16.17 23.63 -37.64
CA ALA A 247 -16.13 25.09 -37.63
C ALA A 247 -15.49 25.65 -38.91
N LEU A 248 -14.33 25.12 -39.31
CA LEU A 248 -13.62 25.57 -40.51
C LEU A 248 -14.42 25.29 -41.79
N PHE A 249 -15.02 24.10 -41.90
CA PHE A 249 -15.85 23.71 -43.02
C PHE A 249 -17.09 24.61 -43.14
N ASP A 250 -17.77 24.89 -42.03
CA ASP A 250 -18.93 25.77 -42.00
C ASP A 250 -18.57 27.22 -42.35
N SER A 251 -17.42 27.73 -41.87
CA SER A 251 -16.91 29.05 -42.25
C SER A 251 -16.81 29.19 -43.76
N TYR A 252 -16.23 28.22 -44.46
CA TYR A 252 -16.14 28.25 -45.93
C TYR A 252 -17.50 28.16 -46.60
N ARG A 253 -18.44 27.38 -46.06
CA ARG A 253 -19.81 27.31 -46.60
C ARG A 253 -20.58 28.62 -46.42
N ILE A 254 -20.40 29.30 -45.29
CA ILE A 254 -21.04 30.59 -45.03
C ILE A 254 -20.45 31.67 -45.95
N LEU A 255 -19.14 31.67 -46.17
CA LEU A 255 -18.48 32.55 -47.16
C LEU A 255 -18.98 32.29 -48.58
N ASP A 256 -19.21 31.02 -48.94
CA ASP A 256 -19.80 30.67 -50.25
C ASP A 256 -21.23 31.19 -50.37
N LYS A 257 -22.06 31.04 -49.33
CA LYS A 257 -23.42 31.61 -49.29
C LYS A 257 -23.41 33.13 -49.46
N LEU A 258 -22.46 33.84 -48.83
CA LEU A 258 -22.28 35.28 -49.02
C LEU A 258 -22.00 35.60 -50.50
N LYS A 259 -21.08 34.87 -51.15
CA LYS A 259 -20.76 35.09 -52.56
C LYS A 259 -21.98 34.84 -53.46
N VAL A 260 -22.69 33.73 -53.23
CA VAL A 260 -23.92 33.39 -53.96
C VAL A 260 -24.99 34.46 -53.76
N PHE A 261 -25.13 35.00 -52.55
CA PHE A 261 -26.04 36.10 -52.27
C PHE A 261 -25.71 37.34 -53.09
N ILE A 262 -24.45 37.79 -53.11
CA ILE A 262 -24.01 38.96 -53.90
C ILE A 262 -24.34 38.74 -55.39
N VAL A 263 -23.99 37.57 -55.92
CA VAL A 263 -24.26 37.21 -57.33
C VAL A 263 -25.76 37.26 -57.62
N ARG A 264 -26.58 36.62 -56.79
CA ARG A 264 -28.03 36.58 -56.95
C ARG A 264 -28.65 37.97 -56.87
N SER A 265 -28.19 38.81 -55.95
CA SER A 265 -28.68 40.17 -55.76
C SER A 265 -28.37 41.07 -56.94
N ILE A 266 -27.13 41.03 -57.47
CA ILE A 266 -26.75 41.80 -58.67
C ILE A 266 -27.52 41.32 -59.91
N ARG A 267 -27.73 40.01 -60.05
CA ARG A 267 -28.55 39.46 -61.14
C ARG A 267 -30.01 39.91 -61.06
N SER A 268 -30.53 40.10 -59.85
CA SER A 268 -31.90 40.57 -59.64
C SER A 268 -32.02 42.07 -59.91
N ALA A 269 -31.03 42.86 -59.53
CA ALA A 269 -31.01 44.30 -59.73
C ALA A 269 -29.55 44.80 -59.82
N PRO A 270 -29.14 45.46 -60.92
CA PRO A 270 -27.80 46.05 -61.05
C PRO A 270 -27.44 46.99 -59.89
N TYR A 271 -26.18 47.01 -59.49
CA TYR A 271 -25.69 47.94 -58.48
C TYR A 271 -25.21 49.24 -59.16
N LEU A 272 -26.10 50.23 -59.20
CA LEU A 272 -25.87 51.50 -59.89
C LEU A 272 -24.85 52.37 -59.14
N GLN A 273 -23.95 53.02 -59.89
CA GLN A 273 -22.89 53.89 -59.39
C GLN A 273 -22.07 53.27 -58.25
N GLY A 274 -21.92 51.94 -58.30
CA GLY A 274 -21.33 51.14 -57.23
C GLY A 274 -19.81 50.98 -57.31
N TRP A 275 -19.21 51.29 -58.46
CA TRP A 275 -17.79 51.04 -58.73
C TRP A 275 -17.05 52.30 -59.17
N LEU A 276 -15.98 52.69 -58.46
CA LEU A 276 -15.16 53.83 -58.86
C LEU A 276 -14.03 53.38 -59.80
N LEU A 277 -14.02 53.90 -61.02
CA LEU A 277 -12.95 53.68 -62.00
C LEU A 277 -12.36 55.04 -62.42
N GLY A 278 -11.15 55.33 -61.94
CA GLY A 278 -10.58 56.68 -62.05
C GLY A 278 -11.41 57.66 -61.21
N GLU A 279 -11.98 58.68 -61.85
CA GLU A 279 -12.85 59.67 -61.22
C GLU A 279 -14.36 59.40 -61.44
N ALA A 280 -14.72 58.37 -62.21
CA ALA A 280 -16.09 58.11 -62.60
C ALA A 280 -16.70 56.91 -61.86
N TRP A 281 -17.94 57.08 -61.38
CA TRP A 281 -18.75 56.00 -60.85
C TRP A 281 -19.41 55.20 -61.98
N ARG A 282 -19.33 53.88 -61.88
CA ARG A 282 -19.78 52.90 -62.85
C ARG A 282 -20.76 51.91 -62.22
N ASP A 283 -21.60 51.35 -63.08
CA ASP A 283 -22.62 50.37 -62.68
C ASP A 283 -22.04 48.96 -62.71
N ILE A 284 -22.39 48.15 -61.71
CA ILE A 284 -22.15 46.71 -61.73
C ILE A 284 -23.42 46.04 -62.26
N ILE A 285 -23.34 45.55 -63.50
CA ILE A 285 -24.51 45.13 -64.28
C ILE A 285 -24.75 43.63 -64.28
N ALA A 286 -23.73 42.83 -63.98
CA ALA A 286 -23.85 41.39 -63.85
C ALA A 286 -22.81 40.82 -62.90
N ALA A 287 -23.08 39.63 -62.40
CA ALA A 287 -22.17 38.88 -61.55
C ALA A 287 -22.26 37.38 -61.88
N ASP A 288 -21.11 36.71 -61.80
CA ASP A 288 -21.01 35.27 -61.94
C ASP A 288 -20.11 34.66 -60.86
N THR A 289 -20.52 33.51 -60.34
CA THR A 289 -19.84 32.82 -59.25
C THR A 289 -18.41 32.40 -59.62
N SER A 290 -18.14 32.11 -60.90
CA SER A 290 -16.81 31.70 -61.38
C SER A 290 -15.99 32.88 -61.92
N GLN A 291 -16.63 33.79 -62.68
CA GLN A 291 -15.90 34.82 -63.44
C GLN A 291 -15.64 36.10 -62.64
N GLY A 292 -16.60 36.57 -61.84
CA GLY A 292 -16.48 37.87 -61.13
C GLY A 292 -17.64 38.82 -61.38
N LEU A 293 -17.34 40.11 -61.34
CA LEU A 293 -18.31 41.20 -61.55
C LEU A 293 -18.12 41.84 -62.93
N THR A 294 -19.21 42.12 -63.61
CA THR A 294 -19.21 42.84 -64.90
C THR A 294 -19.58 44.29 -64.65
N ILE A 295 -18.68 45.21 -65.01
CA ILE A 295 -18.82 46.66 -64.81
C ILE A 295 -19.07 47.32 -66.16
N ALA A 296 -20.08 48.18 -66.25
CA ALA A 296 -20.38 48.93 -67.47
C ALA A 296 -19.39 50.10 -67.66
N LEU A 297 -18.83 50.24 -68.87
CA LEU A 297 -17.93 51.33 -69.25
C LEU A 297 -18.59 52.28 -70.26
N ASP A 298 -19.85 52.67 -70.02
CA ASP A 298 -20.67 53.49 -70.93
C ASP A 298 -20.62 52.96 -72.38
N SER A 299 -20.37 53.83 -73.37
CA SER A 299 -20.21 53.46 -74.78
C SER A 299 -18.95 52.65 -75.10
N SER A 300 -18.06 52.45 -74.12
CA SER A 300 -16.74 51.82 -74.28
C SER A 300 -16.74 50.32 -73.98
N GLY A 301 -17.89 49.73 -73.66
CA GLY A 301 -18.05 48.28 -73.46
C GLY A 301 -18.20 47.88 -71.99
N GLN A 302 -17.67 46.70 -71.64
CA GLN A 302 -17.79 46.11 -70.31
C GLN A 302 -16.42 45.63 -69.81
N LEU A 303 -16.20 45.76 -68.51
CA LEU A 303 -15.02 45.24 -67.82
C LEU A 303 -15.40 44.07 -66.93
N LEU A 304 -14.74 42.92 -67.11
CA LEU A 304 -14.84 41.80 -66.19
C LEU A 304 -13.77 41.92 -65.10
N MET A 305 -14.20 42.08 -63.86
CA MET A 305 -13.36 42.14 -62.67
C MET A 305 -13.41 40.79 -61.96
N SER A 306 -12.29 40.09 -61.88
CA SER A 306 -12.24 38.78 -61.23
C SER A 306 -12.37 38.90 -59.71
N TRP A 307 -12.85 37.83 -59.07
CA TRP A 307 -13.17 37.87 -57.63
C TRP A 307 -11.97 38.24 -56.75
N ASP A 308 -10.78 37.75 -57.09
CA ASP A 308 -9.53 38.05 -56.39
C ASP A 308 -9.16 39.54 -56.42
N GLN A 309 -9.61 40.28 -57.44
CA GLN A 309 -9.32 41.71 -57.63
C GLN A 309 -10.30 42.63 -56.86
N ILE A 310 -11.43 42.10 -56.39
CA ILE A 310 -12.45 42.89 -55.69
C ILE A 310 -12.06 43.05 -54.22
N SER A 311 -11.71 44.27 -53.80
CA SER A 311 -11.30 44.51 -52.43
C SER A 311 -12.43 44.22 -51.41
N ILE A 312 -12.05 43.83 -50.18
CA ILE A 312 -13.01 43.55 -49.10
C ILE A 312 -13.93 44.76 -48.81
N PRO A 313 -13.46 46.02 -48.81
CA PRO A 313 -14.35 47.17 -48.68
C PRO A 313 -15.43 47.25 -49.77
N TYR A 314 -15.14 46.86 -51.02
CA TYR A 314 -16.15 46.79 -52.06
C TYR A 314 -17.15 45.66 -51.81
N MET A 315 -16.68 44.48 -51.38
CA MET A 315 -17.57 43.37 -50.99
C MET A 315 -18.53 43.80 -49.87
N LEU A 316 -18.05 44.53 -48.87
CA LEU A 316 -18.87 45.07 -47.78
C LEU A 316 -19.91 46.07 -48.29
N LYS A 317 -19.50 47.06 -49.10
CA LYS A 317 -20.40 48.08 -49.66
C LYS A 317 -21.53 47.45 -50.48
N ILE A 318 -21.17 46.54 -51.40
CA ILE A 318 -22.14 45.84 -52.26
C ILE A 318 -23.11 45.04 -51.40
N THR A 319 -22.60 44.25 -50.44
CA THR A 319 -23.45 43.39 -49.62
C THR A 319 -24.39 44.21 -48.74
N ASN A 320 -23.91 45.27 -48.08
CA ASN A 320 -24.73 46.12 -47.22
C ASN A 320 -25.87 46.80 -47.99
N HIS A 321 -25.59 47.30 -49.21
CA HIS A 321 -26.63 47.85 -50.08
C HIS A 321 -27.78 46.87 -50.31
N TYR A 322 -27.46 45.60 -50.57
CA TYR A 322 -28.47 44.57 -50.79
C TYR A 322 -29.11 44.06 -49.49
N LEU A 323 -28.41 44.07 -48.37
CA LEU A 323 -28.99 43.75 -47.06
C LEU A 323 -30.04 44.79 -46.62
N GLU A 324 -29.85 46.06 -46.98
CA GLU A 324 -30.77 47.16 -46.68
C GLU A 324 -31.99 47.19 -47.61
N SER A 325 -31.79 46.86 -48.89
CA SER A 325 -32.85 46.89 -49.91
C SER A 325 -33.66 45.59 -50.00
N ALA A 326 -33.11 44.44 -49.59
CA ALA A 326 -33.80 43.15 -49.67
C ALA A 326 -34.65 42.84 -48.44
N ARG A 327 -35.87 42.33 -48.67
CA ARG A 327 -36.69 41.70 -47.63
C ARG A 327 -36.23 40.26 -47.40
N LEU A 328 -35.18 40.11 -46.60
CA LEU A 328 -34.65 38.79 -46.21
C LEU A 328 -35.33 38.26 -44.95
N ALA A 329 -35.50 36.95 -44.89
CA ALA A 329 -35.83 36.27 -43.64
C ALA A 329 -34.70 36.48 -42.63
N GLU A 330 -35.03 36.55 -41.34
CA GLU A 330 -34.06 36.83 -40.26
C GLU A 330 -32.87 35.86 -40.27
N ARG A 331 -33.15 34.57 -40.49
CA ARG A 331 -32.11 33.53 -40.61
C ARG A 331 -31.16 33.78 -41.78
N GLU A 332 -31.68 34.15 -42.95
CA GLU A 332 -30.85 34.44 -44.12
C GLU A 332 -30.04 35.72 -43.89
N ARG A 333 -30.65 36.75 -43.30
CA ARG A 333 -29.94 37.98 -42.90
C ARG A 333 -28.78 37.68 -41.94
N LEU A 334 -29.00 36.84 -40.94
CA LEU A 334 -27.96 36.39 -40.01
C LEU A 334 -26.83 35.66 -40.75
N GLU A 335 -27.14 34.70 -41.62
CA GLU A 335 -26.13 33.96 -42.38
C GLU A 335 -25.26 34.88 -43.26
N ILE A 336 -25.85 35.89 -43.91
CA ILE A 336 -25.09 36.85 -44.73
C ILE A 336 -24.25 37.79 -43.85
N MET A 337 -24.76 38.24 -42.71
CA MET A 337 -24.00 39.07 -41.77
C MET A 337 -22.83 38.29 -41.14
N LEU A 338 -23.02 37.02 -40.79
CA LEU A 338 -21.96 36.13 -40.35
C LEU A 338 -20.91 35.94 -41.46
N GLY A 339 -21.33 35.78 -42.72
CA GLY A 339 -20.41 35.68 -43.86
C GLY A 339 -19.57 36.94 -44.05
N LEU A 340 -20.14 38.13 -43.88
CA LEU A 340 -19.38 39.38 -43.93
C LEU A 340 -18.36 39.49 -42.78
N ALA A 341 -18.76 39.14 -41.57
CA ALA A 341 -17.86 39.11 -40.41
C ALA A 341 -16.69 38.14 -40.63
N LEU A 342 -17.00 36.92 -41.10
CA LEU A 342 -16.00 35.90 -41.44
C LEU A 342 -15.06 36.34 -42.54
N LEU A 343 -15.56 37.02 -43.58
CA LEU A 343 -14.73 37.51 -44.66
C LEU A 343 -13.68 38.51 -44.15
N CYS A 344 -14.10 39.41 -43.26
CA CYS A 344 -13.20 40.35 -42.60
C CYS A 344 -12.21 39.64 -41.68
N TYR A 345 -12.66 38.63 -40.93
CA TYR A 345 -11.83 37.84 -40.01
C TYR A 345 -10.73 37.08 -40.75
N GLU A 346 -11.08 36.30 -41.78
CA GLU A 346 -10.13 35.55 -42.62
C GLU A 346 -9.16 36.46 -43.39
N SER A 347 -9.57 37.70 -43.67
CA SER A 347 -8.74 38.71 -44.35
C SER A 347 -7.88 39.55 -43.39
N GLY A 348 -7.93 39.30 -42.08
CA GLY A 348 -7.17 40.04 -41.07
C GLY A 348 -7.72 41.42 -40.71
N GLN A 349 -8.92 41.79 -41.16
CA GLN A 349 -9.60 43.06 -40.82
C GLN A 349 -10.37 42.93 -39.51
N LEU A 350 -9.65 42.62 -38.42
CA LEU A 350 -10.24 42.19 -37.14
C LEU A 350 -11.24 43.19 -36.55
N LYS A 351 -10.94 44.50 -36.55
CA LYS A 351 -11.88 45.53 -36.04
C LYS A 351 -13.22 45.55 -36.77
N MET A 352 -13.19 45.34 -38.09
CA MET A 352 -14.41 45.28 -38.90
C MET A 352 -15.15 43.97 -38.65
N ALA A 353 -14.41 42.86 -38.52
CA ALA A 353 -14.96 41.57 -38.17
C ALA A 353 -15.68 41.60 -36.82
N GLU A 354 -15.07 42.21 -35.79
CA GLU A 354 -15.67 42.39 -34.45
C GLU A 354 -16.99 43.14 -34.51
N SER A 355 -17.03 44.29 -35.21
CA SER A 355 -18.25 45.09 -35.32
C SER A 355 -19.38 44.34 -36.03
N LEU A 356 -19.07 43.59 -37.09
CA LEU A 356 -20.04 42.81 -37.85
C LEU A 356 -20.49 41.56 -37.08
N ALA A 357 -19.57 40.91 -36.37
CA ALA A 357 -19.86 39.77 -35.50
C ALA A 357 -20.78 40.17 -34.33
N ALA A 358 -20.52 41.31 -33.69
CA ALA A 358 -21.39 41.86 -32.66
C ALA A 358 -22.80 42.15 -33.20
N ALA A 359 -22.89 42.76 -34.38
CA ALA A 359 -24.18 43.02 -35.03
C ALA A 359 -24.92 41.72 -35.38
N ALA A 360 -24.22 40.69 -35.87
CA ALA A 360 -24.80 39.39 -36.16
C ALA A 360 -25.31 38.69 -34.88
N GLY A 361 -24.53 38.73 -33.79
CA GLY A 361 -24.88 38.17 -32.49
C GLY A 361 -26.06 38.88 -31.80
N GLN A 362 -26.35 40.14 -32.16
CA GLN A 362 -27.53 40.85 -31.64
C GLN A 362 -28.85 40.43 -32.32
N LEU A 363 -28.78 39.75 -33.47
CA LEU A 363 -29.99 39.33 -34.17
C LEU A 363 -30.71 38.18 -33.46
N SER A 364 -29.96 37.21 -32.92
CA SER A 364 -30.55 36.05 -32.23
C SER A 364 -29.50 35.34 -31.34
N ALA A 365 -29.97 34.53 -30.38
CA ALA A 365 -29.08 33.69 -29.57
C ALA A 365 -28.23 32.72 -30.41
N ALA A 366 -28.84 32.12 -31.45
CA ALA A 366 -28.12 31.28 -32.41
C ALA A 366 -26.99 32.04 -33.12
N GLY A 367 -27.17 33.34 -33.38
CA GLY A 367 -26.12 34.19 -33.95
C GLY A 367 -24.92 34.35 -33.02
N GLN A 368 -25.13 34.43 -31.70
CA GLN A 368 -24.03 34.52 -30.72
C GLN A 368 -23.23 33.21 -30.65
N GLU A 369 -23.94 32.08 -30.62
CA GLU A 369 -23.32 30.75 -30.63
C GLU A 369 -22.46 30.55 -31.88
N GLU A 370 -22.97 30.94 -33.05
CA GLU A 370 -22.25 30.84 -34.32
C GLU A 370 -21.02 31.77 -34.36
N VAL A 371 -21.12 33.00 -33.84
CA VAL A 371 -19.95 33.89 -33.72
C VAL A 371 -18.86 33.28 -32.84
N GLN A 372 -19.22 32.73 -31.68
CA GLN A 372 -18.26 32.10 -30.77
C GLN A 372 -17.61 30.87 -31.39
N ARG A 373 -18.39 30.05 -32.10
CA ARG A 373 -17.91 28.82 -32.74
C ARG A 373 -17.00 29.08 -33.93
N LEU A 374 -17.36 30.03 -34.79
CA LEU A 374 -16.68 30.25 -36.08
C LEU A 374 -15.55 31.29 -36.02
N MET A 375 -15.61 32.23 -35.08
CA MET A 375 -14.62 33.30 -34.91
C MET A 375 -14.16 33.38 -33.45
N PRO A 376 -13.51 32.31 -32.93
CA PRO A 376 -13.04 32.29 -31.55
C PRO A 376 -12.07 33.45 -31.31
N GLY A 377 -12.30 34.22 -30.25
CA GLY A 377 -11.51 35.40 -29.87
C GLY A 377 -12.11 36.75 -30.26
N LEU A 378 -13.16 36.80 -31.09
CA LEU A 378 -13.88 38.05 -31.40
C LEU A 378 -15.13 38.27 -30.53
N ALA A 379 -15.65 37.22 -29.91
CA ALA A 379 -16.78 37.35 -28.99
C ALA A 379 -16.32 37.93 -27.65
N PRO A 380 -17.03 38.91 -27.06
CA PRO A 380 -16.79 39.26 -25.66
C PRO A 380 -17.02 38.01 -24.80
N GLN A 381 -16.04 37.65 -23.98
CA GLN A 381 -16.26 36.61 -22.97
C GLN A 381 -17.32 37.11 -21.98
N PRO A 382 -18.26 36.24 -21.56
CA PRO A 382 -19.31 36.62 -20.61
C PRO A 382 -18.75 37.13 -19.28
#